data_AF-M5BPW8-F1
#
_entry.id   AF-M5BPW8-F1
#
_cell.length_a   1.000
_cell.length_b   1.000
_cell.length_c   1.000
_cell.angle_alpha   90.00
_cell.angle_beta   90.00
_cell.angle_gamma   90.00
#
_symmetry.space_group_name_H-M   'P 1'
#
loop_
_entity.id
_entity.type
_entity.pdbx_description
1 polymer ?
#
loop_
_entity_poly.entity_id
_entity_poly.type
_entity_poly.pdbx_seq_one_letter_code
_entity_poly.pdbx_strand_id
1 'polypeptide(L)'
;MDSGLPTALNEIFNGLRSYDSETRTAAGTQLAEYVTTAVGEEPDDYDRLWNEYLIPCITRLAQASEPDCFGALVAIDNLVQIQLPEVNEIVSNNLYRFYTLVKNLLPRQQAAISLGIIIRHGGVTFGDALIDFEVEAALNMLNQNERNRQFALMVLSELAKNSPGNFYKHVELVLQQIWVPLRDPRVSFGLGD
;
A
#
# COMPACT_ATOMS: atom_id res chain seq x y z
N MET A 1 19.17 16.70 11.49
CA MET A 1 19.13 15.55 12.41
C MET A 1 19.89 14.45 11.72
N ASP A 2 21.04 14.07 12.28
CA ASP A 2 21.84 12.97 11.77
C ASP A 2 21.03 11.69 11.97
N SER A 3 20.51 11.13 10.88
CA SER A 3 19.48 10.08 10.90
C SER A 3 20.03 8.70 11.29
N GLY A 4 21.35 8.57 11.47
CA GLY A 4 22.03 7.29 11.69
C GLY A 4 21.92 6.31 10.51
N LEU A 5 21.31 6.75 9.41
CA LEU A 5 21.17 5.98 8.17
C LEU A 5 22.50 6.01 7.40
N PRO A 6 22.88 4.91 6.73
CA PRO A 6 23.94 4.94 5.72
C PRO A 6 23.71 6.09 4.73
N THR A 7 24.79 6.76 4.30
CA THR A 7 24.71 7.95 3.45
C THR A 7 23.87 7.73 2.19
N ALA A 8 24.04 6.58 1.53
CA ALA A 8 23.26 6.21 0.35
C ALA A 8 21.76 6.12 0.65
N LEU A 9 21.38 5.52 1.78
CA LEU A 9 19.98 5.39 2.18
C LEU A 9 19.35 6.75 2.50
N ASN A 10 20.12 7.67 3.08
CA ASN A 10 19.67 9.06 3.28
C ASN A 10 19.34 9.77 1.97
N GLU A 11 20.20 9.63 0.95
CA GLU A 11 19.99 10.25 -0.36
C GLU A 11 18.73 9.70 -1.04
N ILE A 12 18.53 8.37 -0.98
CA ILE A 12 17.33 7.70 -1.49
C ILE A 12 16.07 8.25 -0.80
N PHE A 13 16.06 8.33 0.54
CA PHE A 13 14.91 8.86 1.27
C PHE A 13 14.66 10.34 1.02
N ASN A 14 15.68 11.14 0.68
CA ASN A 14 15.48 12.51 0.24
C ASN A 14 14.82 12.58 -1.14
N GLY A 15 15.19 11.69 -2.06
CA GLY A 15 14.52 11.55 -3.36
C GLY A 15 13.04 11.16 -3.23
N LEU A 16 12.71 10.25 -2.30
CA LEU A 16 11.33 9.86 -2.00
C LEU A 16 10.47 11.02 -1.46
N ARG A 17 11.09 12.03 -0.83
CA ARG A 17 10.42 13.26 -0.36
C ARG A 17 10.32 14.35 -1.43
N SER A 18 10.74 14.08 -2.67
CA SER A 18 10.64 15.06 -3.74
C SER A 18 9.18 15.38 -4.09
N TYR A 19 8.89 16.63 -4.43
CA TYR A 19 7.60 16.99 -5.05
C TYR A 19 7.48 16.47 -6.48
N ASP A 20 8.61 16.30 -7.17
CA ASP A 20 8.66 15.73 -8.50
C ASP A 20 8.41 14.22 -8.49
N SER A 21 7.44 13.79 -9.30
CA SER A 21 7.02 12.39 -9.33
C SER A 21 8.06 11.49 -9.99
N GLU A 22 8.81 11.97 -10.98
CA GLU A 22 9.84 11.17 -11.65
C GLU A 22 11.00 10.90 -10.68
N THR A 23 11.44 11.93 -9.95
CA THR A 23 12.45 11.81 -8.89
C THR A 23 12.02 10.81 -7.82
N ARG A 24 10.75 10.85 -7.36
CA ARG A 24 10.26 9.88 -6.38
C ARG A 24 10.32 8.45 -6.94
N THR A 25 9.84 8.25 -8.16
CA THR A 25 9.86 6.92 -8.81
C THR A 25 11.29 6.39 -8.93
N ALA A 26 12.23 7.22 -9.39
CA ALA A 26 13.64 6.85 -9.48
C ALA A 26 14.23 6.48 -8.12
N ALA A 27 13.92 7.24 -7.07
CA ALA A 27 14.34 6.93 -5.71
C ALA A 27 13.73 5.61 -5.19
N GLY A 28 12.49 5.28 -5.58
CA GLY A 28 11.86 3.99 -5.30
C GLY A 28 12.62 2.82 -5.92
N THR A 29 13.04 2.96 -7.17
CA THR A 29 13.85 1.94 -7.86
C THR A 29 15.22 1.78 -7.19
N GLN A 30 15.89 2.90 -6.87
CA GLN A 30 17.16 2.89 -6.13
C GLN A 30 17.04 2.22 -4.76
N LEU A 31 15.90 2.41 -4.07
CA LEU A 31 15.64 1.73 -2.80
C LEU A 31 15.59 0.22 -2.98
N ALA A 32 14.90 -0.27 -4.01
CA ALA A 32 14.82 -1.70 -4.29
C ALA A 32 16.19 -2.28 -4.66
N GLU A 33 16.99 -1.57 -5.45
CA GLU A 33 18.36 -1.96 -5.79
C GLU A 33 19.26 -2.02 -4.56
N TYR A 34 19.17 -1.01 -3.68
CA TYR A 34 19.92 -0.97 -2.43
C TYR A 34 19.59 -2.17 -1.54
N VAL A 35 18.30 -2.46 -1.33
CA VAL A 35 17.85 -3.60 -0.53
C VAL A 35 18.30 -4.93 -1.13
N THR A 36 18.19 -5.07 -2.45
CA THR A 36 18.62 -6.28 -3.18
C THR A 36 20.12 -6.52 -3.01
N THR A 37 20.93 -5.46 -3.04
CA THR A 37 22.39 -5.54 -2.89
C THR A 37 22.78 -5.87 -1.44
N ALA A 38 22.12 -5.23 -0.47
CA ALA A 38 22.39 -5.41 0.95
C ALA A 38 22.21 -6.86 1.44
N VAL A 39 21.24 -7.60 0.88
CA VAL A 39 21.05 -9.04 1.17
C VAL A 39 22.31 -9.85 0.87
N GLY A 40 23.01 -9.52 -0.22
CA GLY A 40 24.18 -10.28 -0.68
C GLY A 40 25.48 -9.89 0.03
N GLU A 41 25.63 -8.62 0.43
CA GLU A 41 26.87 -8.10 0.99
C GLU A 41 26.94 -8.21 2.52
N GLU A 42 25.82 -7.99 3.22
CA GLU A 42 25.77 -7.91 4.69
C GLU A 42 24.54 -8.64 5.27
N PRO A 43 24.45 -9.98 5.13
CA PRO A 43 23.27 -10.75 5.54
C PRO A 43 22.99 -10.67 7.05
N ASP A 44 24.03 -10.54 7.89
CA ASP A 44 23.87 -10.46 9.35
C ASP A 44 23.25 -9.14 9.83
N ASP A 45 23.37 -8.07 9.04
CA ASP A 45 22.81 -6.74 9.35
C ASP A 45 21.49 -6.47 8.58
N TYR A 46 21.02 -7.43 7.78
CA TYR A 46 19.85 -7.27 6.92
C TYR A 46 18.55 -7.09 7.72
N ASP A 47 18.33 -7.88 8.77
CA ASP A 47 17.19 -7.71 9.67
C ASP A 47 17.20 -6.35 10.37
N ARG A 48 18.40 -5.87 10.71
CA ARG A 48 18.59 -4.56 11.33
C ARG A 48 18.27 -3.43 10.36
N LEU A 49 18.71 -3.54 9.10
CA LEU A 49 18.35 -2.62 8.02
C LEU A 49 16.83 -2.44 7.93
N TRP A 50 16.07 -3.54 7.94
CA TRP A 50 14.61 -3.45 7.87
C TRP A 50 13.98 -2.85 9.12
N ASN A 51 14.31 -3.40 10.28
CA ASN A 51 13.60 -3.10 11.52
C ASN A 51 13.98 -1.74 12.12
N GLU A 52 15.25 -1.34 12.05
CA GLU A 52 15.72 -0.08 12.62
C GLU A 52 15.62 1.09 11.65
N TYR A 53 15.66 0.83 10.34
CA TYR A 53 15.79 1.90 9.34
C TYR A 53 14.62 1.97 8.36
N LEU A 54 14.40 0.94 7.53
CA LEU A 54 13.41 1.00 6.44
C LEU A 54 11.99 1.14 6.98
N ILE A 55 11.57 0.24 7.86
CA ILE A 55 10.21 0.20 8.37
C ILE A 55 9.84 1.47 9.16
N PRO A 56 10.68 1.98 10.09
CA PRO A 56 10.43 3.26 10.75
C PRO A 56 10.37 4.45 9.79
N CYS A 57 11.25 4.51 8.78
CA CYS A 57 11.27 5.61 7.83
C CYS A 57 10.04 5.62 6.93
N ILE A 58 9.65 4.47 6.37
CA ILE A 58 8.44 4.33 5.56
C ILE A 58 7.19 4.67 6.38
N THR A 59 7.12 4.20 7.62
CA THR A 59 6.00 4.51 8.52
C THR A 59 5.89 6.02 8.75
N ARG A 60 7.02 6.69 9.00
CA ARG A 60 7.06 8.15 9.21
C ARG A 60 6.63 8.91 7.96
N LEU A 61 7.09 8.49 6.79
CA LEU A 61 6.66 9.09 5.52
C LEU A 61 5.15 8.93 5.30
N ALA A 62 4.60 7.73 5.56
CA ALA A 62 3.17 7.47 5.39
C ALA A 62 2.31 8.32 6.34
N GLN A 63 2.80 8.63 7.53
CA GLN A 63 2.09 9.47 8.50
C GLN A 63 2.25 10.98 8.26
N ALA A 64 3.19 11.37 7.40
CA ALA A 64 3.46 12.77 7.08
C ALA A 64 2.50 13.31 6.00
N SER A 65 2.57 14.63 5.78
CA SER A 65 1.81 15.29 4.70
C SER A 65 2.42 15.02 3.33
N GLU A 66 1.82 15.60 2.30
CA GLU A 66 2.42 15.60 0.96
C GLU A 66 3.68 16.47 0.97
N PRO A 67 4.75 16.07 0.26
CA PRO A 67 4.84 14.94 -0.67
C PRO A 67 5.25 13.60 -0.02
N ASP A 68 5.66 13.60 1.25
CA ASP A 68 6.24 12.44 1.95
C ASP A 68 5.35 11.19 1.90
N CYS A 69 4.03 11.33 2.09
CA CYS A 69 3.12 10.19 2.03
C CYS A 69 3.11 9.50 0.65
N PHE A 70 3.35 10.22 -0.44
CA PHE A 70 3.52 9.60 -1.77
C PHE A 70 4.86 8.88 -1.89
N GLY A 71 5.92 9.40 -1.26
CA GLY A 71 7.19 8.68 -1.13
C GLY A 71 7.04 7.35 -0.41
N ALA A 72 6.18 7.28 0.62
CA ALA A 72 5.87 6.02 1.30
C ALA A 72 5.20 5.00 0.37
N LEU A 73 4.24 5.43 -0.45
CA LEU A 73 3.58 4.57 -1.43
C LEU A 73 4.60 4.00 -2.42
N VAL A 74 5.43 4.87 -3.01
CA VAL A 74 6.46 4.47 -3.97
C VAL A 74 7.46 3.48 -3.35
N ALA A 75 7.90 3.73 -2.11
CA ALA A 75 8.79 2.83 -1.40
C ALA A 75 8.16 1.45 -1.19
N ILE A 76 6.93 1.40 -0.67
CA ILE A 76 6.22 0.14 -0.40
C ILE A 76 6.01 -0.64 -1.71
N ASP A 77 5.56 0.05 -2.77
CA ASP A 77 5.28 -0.58 -4.06
C ASP A 77 6.54 -1.25 -4.65
N ASN A 78 7.69 -0.58 -4.58
CA ASN A 78 8.94 -1.14 -5.07
C ASN A 78 9.43 -2.30 -4.20
N LEU A 79 9.36 -2.18 -2.86
CA LEU A 79 9.82 -3.21 -1.94
C LEU A 79 9.01 -4.51 -2.02
N VAL A 80 7.68 -4.39 -2.15
CA VAL A 80 6.78 -5.55 -2.24
C VAL A 80 7.00 -6.36 -3.53
N GLN A 81 7.58 -5.75 -4.56
CA GLN A 81 7.83 -6.37 -5.86
C GLN A 81 9.18 -7.09 -5.97
N ILE A 82 10.04 -7.02 -4.96
CA ILE A 82 11.36 -7.67 -4.98
C ILE A 82 11.18 -9.20 -4.86
N GLN A 83 11.80 -9.96 -5.77
CA GLN A 83 11.62 -11.41 -5.89
C GLN A 83 12.72 -12.25 -5.22
N LEU A 84 13.48 -11.68 -4.28
CA LEU A 84 14.47 -12.43 -3.50
C LEU A 84 13.79 -13.15 -2.32
N PRO A 85 14.15 -14.41 -2.01
CA PRO A 85 13.55 -15.17 -0.90
C PRO A 85 13.60 -14.45 0.45
N GLU A 86 14.76 -13.90 0.81
CA GLU A 86 15.03 -13.21 2.07
C GLU A 86 14.21 -11.91 2.19
N VAL A 87 14.05 -11.20 1.06
CA VAL A 87 13.22 -9.99 0.99
C VAL A 87 11.74 -10.35 1.11
N ASN A 88 11.30 -11.38 0.37
CA ASN A 88 9.92 -11.84 0.38
C ASN A 88 9.47 -12.29 1.78
N GLU A 89 10.35 -12.92 2.56
CA GLU A 89 10.06 -13.31 3.93
C GLU A 89 9.77 -12.09 4.83
N ILE A 90 10.67 -11.10 4.85
CA ILE A 90 10.50 -9.88 5.66
C ILE A 90 9.30 -9.05 5.18
N VAL A 91 9.12 -8.92 3.87
CA VAL A 91 7.94 -8.26 3.28
C VAL A 91 6.68 -8.97 3.72
N SER A 92 6.62 -10.30 3.65
CA SER A 92 5.46 -11.09 4.06
C SER A 92 5.10 -10.87 5.52
N ASN A 93 6.11 -10.82 6.40
CA ASN A 93 5.94 -10.52 7.83
C ASN A 93 5.42 -9.09 8.09
N ASN A 94 5.61 -8.16 7.14
CA ASN A 94 5.20 -6.76 7.24
C ASN A 94 3.98 -6.41 6.36
N LEU A 95 3.39 -7.35 5.61
CA LEU A 95 2.30 -7.07 4.67
C LEU A 95 1.09 -6.41 5.33
N TYR A 96 0.66 -6.89 6.50
CA TYR A 96 -0.46 -6.28 7.24
C TYR A 96 -0.17 -4.83 7.66
N ARG A 97 1.09 -4.55 8.01
CA ARG A 97 1.54 -3.19 8.35
C ARG A 97 1.50 -2.30 7.11
N PHE A 98 2.06 -2.74 5.98
CA PHE A 98 2.01 -1.99 4.73
C PHE A 98 0.57 -1.75 4.28
N TYR A 99 -0.27 -2.79 4.33
CA TYR A 99 -1.70 -2.68 4.03
C TYR A 99 -2.37 -1.59 4.87
N THR A 100 -2.13 -1.59 6.18
CA THR A 100 -2.71 -0.60 7.10
C THR A 100 -2.21 0.82 6.79
N LEU A 101 -0.91 0.99 6.53
CA LEU A 101 -0.34 2.29 6.18
C LEU A 101 -0.95 2.85 4.89
N VAL A 102 -1.04 2.02 3.85
CA VAL A 102 -1.62 2.42 2.55
C VAL A 102 -3.12 2.69 2.66
N LYS A 103 -3.87 1.83 3.36
CA LYS A 103 -5.31 2.00 3.58
C LYS A 103 -5.64 3.32 4.28
N ASN A 104 -4.81 3.77 5.22
CA ASN A 104 -4.99 5.06 5.91
C ASN A 104 -4.83 6.28 4.99
N LEU A 105 -4.26 6.11 3.80
CA LEU A 105 -4.08 7.17 2.80
C LEU A 105 -5.24 7.26 1.81
N LEU A 106 -6.23 6.38 1.90
CA LEU A 106 -7.47 6.50 1.13
C LEU A 106 -8.28 7.75 1.56
N PRO A 107 -9.06 8.36 0.64
CA PRO A 107 -9.38 7.90 -0.71
C PRO A 107 -8.47 8.52 -1.80
N ARG A 108 -7.15 8.56 -1.59
CA ARG A 108 -6.21 8.93 -2.66
C ARG A 108 -6.10 7.82 -3.70
N GLN A 109 -6.07 8.19 -4.98
CA GLN A 109 -5.99 7.24 -6.10
C GLN A 109 -4.70 6.40 -6.05
N GLN A 110 -3.56 7.04 -5.78
CA GLN A 110 -2.27 6.34 -5.67
C GLN A 110 -2.29 5.31 -4.55
N ALA A 111 -2.93 5.63 -3.41
CA ALA A 111 -3.07 4.68 -2.31
C ALA A 111 -3.94 3.47 -2.68
N ALA A 112 -5.00 3.65 -3.47
CA ALA A 112 -5.78 2.53 -3.99
C ALA A 112 -4.93 1.61 -4.88
N ILE A 113 -4.13 2.19 -5.79
CA ILE A 113 -3.22 1.41 -6.65
C ILE A 113 -2.23 0.60 -5.81
N SER A 114 -1.55 1.23 -4.84
CA SER A 114 -0.62 0.56 -3.93
C SER A 114 -1.30 -0.53 -3.09
N LEU A 115 -2.57 -0.31 -2.68
CA LEU A 115 -3.35 -1.32 -1.95
C LEU A 115 -3.56 -2.56 -2.82
N GLY A 116 -3.88 -2.36 -4.10
CA GLY A 116 -4.01 -3.45 -5.07
C GLY A 116 -2.71 -4.25 -5.26
N ILE A 117 -1.56 -3.57 -5.33
CA ILE A 117 -0.24 -4.22 -5.36
C ILE A 117 -0.06 -5.10 -4.11
N ILE A 118 -0.29 -4.55 -2.92
CA ILE A 118 -0.15 -5.30 -1.65
C ILE A 118 -1.10 -6.50 -1.61
N ILE A 119 -2.36 -6.35 -2.03
CA ILE A 119 -3.34 -7.46 -2.08
C ILE A 119 -2.86 -8.58 -3.01
N ARG A 120 -2.38 -8.22 -4.21
CA ARG A 120 -1.88 -9.18 -5.20
C ARG A 120 -0.68 -9.97 -4.69
N HIS A 121 0.25 -9.30 -4.02
CA HIS A 121 1.44 -9.93 -3.44
C HIS A 121 1.13 -10.68 -2.15
N GLY A 122 0.10 -10.26 -1.41
CA GLY A 122 -0.27 -10.86 -0.13
C GLY A 122 -0.77 -12.29 -0.23
N GLY A 123 -1.34 -12.71 -1.36
CA GLY A 123 -1.66 -14.11 -1.67
C GLY A 123 -2.21 -14.91 -0.47
N VAL A 124 -1.45 -15.93 -0.05
CA VAL A 124 -1.79 -16.81 1.08
C VAL A 124 -1.77 -16.08 2.44
N THR A 125 -0.90 -15.07 2.61
CA THR A 125 -0.73 -14.33 3.87
C THR A 125 -2.01 -13.62 4.31
N PHE A 126 -2.77 -13.08 3.36
CA PHE A 126 -4.08 -12.47 3.62
C PHE A 126 -5.21 -13.51 3.64
N GLY A 127 -5.16 -14.47 2.72
CA GLY A 127 -6.13 -15.55 2.64
C GLY A 127 -7.58 -15.07 2.56
N ASP A 128 -8.51 -15.91 3.01
CA ASP A 128 -9.94 -15.59 3.03
C ASP A 128 -10.31 -14.62 4.17
N ALA A 129 -9.69 -14.80 5.34
CA ALA A 129 -10.09 -14.10 6.55
C ALA A 129 -9.95 -12.58 6.44
N LEU A 130 -8.85 -12.08 5.85
CA LEU A 130 -8.70 -10.65 5.63
C LEU A 130 -9.74 -10.12 4.64
N ILE A 131 -9.97 -10.83 3.54
CA ILE A 131 -10.89 -10.40 2.49
C ILE A 131 -12.32 -10.33 3.04
N ASP A 132 -12.73 -11.33 3.83
CA ASP A 132 -14.03 -11.37 4.49
C ASP A 132 -14.23 -10.18 5.42
N PHE A 133 -13.23 -9.91 6.27
CA PHE A 133 -13.24 -8.77 7.19
C PHE A 133 -13.30 -7.42 6.44
N GLU A 134 -12.48 -7.25 5.40
CA GLU A 134 -12.38 -6.01 4.65
C GLU A 134 -13.63 -5.72 3.83
N VAL A 135 -14.25 -6.75 3.24
CA VAL A 135 -15.54 -6.62 2.56
C VAL A 135 -16.61 -6.16 3.55
N GLU A 136 -16.75 -6.85 4.70
CA GLU A 136 -17.75 -6.48 5.71
C GLU A 136 -17.54 -5.03 6.20
N ALA A 137 -16.29 -4.67 6.52
CA ALA A 137 -15.93 -3.33 6.95
C ALA A 137 -16.27 -2.26 5.88
N ALA A 138 -15.96 -2.51 4.61
CA ALA A 138 -16.26 -1.59 3.53
C ALA A 138 -17.77 -1.44 3.31
N LEU A 139 -18.54 -2.53 3.34
CA LEU A 139 -20.00 -2.50 3.22
C LEU A 139 -20.65 -1.67 4.33
N ASN A 140 -20.16 -1.78 5.57
CA ASN A 140 -20.62 -0.97 6.71
C ASN A 140 -20.37 0.54 6.51
N MET A 141 -19.42 0.92 5.67
CA MET A 141 -19.07 2.32 5.37
C MET A 141 -19.85 2.93 4.19
N LEU A 142 -20.41 2.11 3.28
CA LEU A 142 -21.06 2.56 2.04
C LEU A 142 -22.17 3.60 2.24
N ASN A 143 -22.98 3.42 3.29
CA ASN A 143 -24.20 4.21 3.53
C ASN A 143 -24.00 5.36 4.51
N GLN A 144 -22.78 5.60 5.01
CA GLN A 144 -22.56 6.60 6.06
C GLN A 144 -22.47 8.04 5.53
N ASN A 145 -21.46 8.33 4.70
CA ASN A 145 -21.25 9.64 4.06
C ASN A 145 -20.43 9.45 2.77
N GLU A 146 -20.34 10.49 1.92
CA GLU A 146 -19.69 10.39 0.61
C GLU A 146 -18.21 9.99 0.70
N ARG A 147 -17.47 10.50 1.68
CA ARG A 147 -16.07 10.15 1.88
C ARG A 147 -15.90 8.67 2.25
N ASN A 148 -16.74 8.18 3.16
CA ASN A 148 -16.73 6.77 3.58
C ASN A 148 -17.19 5.84 2.45
N ARG A 149 -18.12 6.31 1.62
CA ARG A 149 -18.55 5.62 0.40
C ARG A 149 -17.41 5.51 -0.61
N GLN A 150 -16.73 6.62 -0.91
CA GLN A 150 -15.59 6.61 -1.84
C GLN A 150 -14.47 5.68 -1.32
N PHE A 151 -14.17 5.74 -0.02
CA PHE A 151 -13.24 4.84 0.63
C PHE A 151 -13.64 3.37 0.44
N ALA A 152 -14.89 3.03 0.78
CA ALA A 152 -15.42 1.67 0.67
C ALA A 152 -15.36 1.14 -0.75
N LEU A 153 -15.76 1.96 -1.74
CA LEU A 153 -15.74 1.59 -3.15
C LEU A 153 -14.31 1.36 -3.65
N MET A 154 -13.33 2.16 -3.21
CA MET A 154 -11.92 1.93 -3.55
C MET A 154 -11.42 0.61 -2.98
N VAL A 155 -11.69 0.32 -1.70
CA VAL A 155 -11.31 -0.95 -1.08
C VAL A 155 -11.95 -2.13 -1.81
N LEU A 156 -13.28 -2.12 -1.99
CA LEU A 156 -14.00 -3.19 -2.68
C LEU A 156 -13.50 -3.39 -4.12
N SER A 157 -13.23 -2.30 -4.84
CA SER A 157 -12.69 -2.36 -6.19
C SER A 157 -11.31 -3.03 -6.23
N GLU A 158 -10.42 -2.70 -5.30
CA GLU A 158 -9.06 -3.25 -5.30
C GLU A 158 -9.02 -4.70 -4.81
N LEU A 159 -9.88 -5.09 -3.86
CA LEU A 159 -10.08 -6.48 -3.48
C LEU A 159 -10.61 -7.32 -4.65
N ALA A 160 -11.62 -6.84 -5.35
CA ALA A 160 -12.21 -7.54 -6.50
C ALA A 160 -11.22 -7.74 -7.65
N LYS A 161 -10.39 -6.72 -7.95
CA LYS A 161 -9.39 -6.79 -9.02
C LYS A 161 -8.21 -7.68 -8.67
N ASN A 162 -7.69 -7.60 -7.44
CA ASN A 162 -6.40 -8.18 -7.08
C ASN A 162 -6.51 -9.49 -6.28
N SER A 163 -7.70 -9.83 -5.76
CA SER A 163 -7.98 -11.12 -5.13
C SER A 163 -9.35 -11.68 -5.58
N PRO A 164 -9.57 -11.89 -6.89
CA PRO A 164 -10.88 -12.29 -7.43
C PRO A 164 -11.35 -13.65 -6.88
N GLY A 165 -10.43 -14.58 -6.61
CA GLY A 165 -10.76 -15.90 -6.06
C GLY A 165 -11.43 -15.81 -4.68
N ASN A 166 -10.83 -15.05 -3.77
CA ASN A 166 -11.35 -14.90 -2.40
C ASN A 166 -12.56 -13.93 -2.38
N PHE A 167 -12.60 -12.96 -3.31
CA PHE A 167 -13.70 -12.00 -3.42
C PHE A 167 -14.98 -12.60 -4.03
N TYR A 168 -14.88 -13.67 -4.85
CA TYR A 168 -16.00 -14.20 -5.62
C TYR A 168 -17.26 -14.51 -4.77
N LYS A 169 -17.07 -15.07 -3.57
CA LYS A 169 -18.18 -15.40 -2.65
C LYS A 169 -18.95 -14.18 -2.13
N HIS A 170 -18.38 -12.98 -2.25
CA HIS A 170 -18.98 -11.73 -1.79
C HIS A 170 -19.68 -10.94 -2.91
N VAL A 171 -19.50 -11.31 -4.16
CA VAL A 171 -19.97 -10.53 -5.33
C VAL A 171 -21.47 -10.25 -5.26
N GLU A 172 -22.28 -11.25 -4.91
CA GLU A 172 -23.74 -11.07 -4.82
C GLU A 172 -24.12 -10.04 -3.76
N LEU A 173 -23.58 -10.17 -2.54
CA LEU A 173 -23.82 -9.25 -1.43
C LEU A 173 -23.37 -7.82 -1.78
N VAL A 174 -22.17 -7.70 -2.34
CA VAL A 174 -21.59 -6.40 -2.72
C VAL A 174 -22.45 -5.72 -3.77
N LEU A 175 -22.89 -6.43 -4.81
CA LEU A 175 -23.78 -5.87 -5.82
C LEU A 175 -25.10 -5.40 -5.20
N GLN A 176 -25.74 -6.21 -4.36
CA GLN A 176 -26.99 -5.84 -3.68
C GLN A 176 -26.85 -4.55 -2.86
N GLN A 177 -25.74 -4.37 -2.15
CA GLN A 177 -25.50 -3.22 -1.28
C GLN A 177 -25.06 -1.97 -2.04
N ILE A 178 -24.36 -2.10 -3.17
CA ILE A 178 -23.91 -0.95 -3.98
C ILE A 178 -25.08 -0.30 -4.75
N TRP A 179 -26.16 -1.03 -5.07
CA TRP A 179 -27.31 -0.45 -5.77
C TRP A 179 -27.99 0.70 -5.02
N VAL A 180 -28.00 0.66 -3.69
CA VAL A 180 -28.63 1.68 -2.84
C VAL A 180 -27.92 3.04 -2.98
N PRO A 181 -26.59 3.16 -2.77
CA PRO A 181 -25.88 4.42 -2.95
C PRO A 181 -25.84 4.91 -4.40
N LEU A 182 -25.85 4.02 -5.40
CA LEU A 182 -25.85 4.41 -6.83
C LEU A 182 -27.14 5.10 -7.28
N ARG A 183 -28.27 4.89 -6.58
CA ARG A 183 -29.54 5.56 -6.87
C ARG A 183 -29.62 6.98 -6.31
N ASP A 184 -28.64 7.44 -5.52
CA ASP A 184 -28.58 8.84 -5.07
C ASP A 184 -28.03 9.70 -6.23
N PRO A 185 -28.82 10.62 -6.81
CA PRO A 185 -28.44 11.43 -7.96
C PRO A 185 -27.27 12.41 -7.72
N ARG A 186 -26.69 12.43 -6.51
CA ARG A 186 -25.50 13.21 -6.15
C ARG A 186 -24.18 12.47 -6.38
N VAL A 187 -24.22 11.18 -6.73
CA VAL A 187 -23.01 10.38 -6.99
C VAL A 187 -22.43 10.75 -8.35
N SER A 188 -21.46 11.67 -8.35
CA SER A 188 -20.58 11.91 -9.49
C SER A 188 -19.32 11.06 -9.32
N PHE A 189 -19.20 10.00 -10.13
CA PHE A 189 -17.94 9.30 -10.27
C PHE A 189 -16.98 10.22 -11.04
N GLY A 190 -16.12 10.93 -10.32
CA GLY A 190 -14.96 11.58 -10.90
C GLY A 190 -13.96 10.53 -11.37
N LEU A 191 -14.24 9.88 -12.50
CA LEU A 191 -13.22 9.21 -13.30
C LEU A 191 -12.46 10.32 -14.01
N GLY A 192 -11.33 10.73 -13.46
CA GLY A 192 -10.40 11.62 -14.13
C GLY A 192 -9.77 10.89 -15.32
N ASP A 193 -9.76 11.59 -16.46
CA ASP A 193 -8.93 11.31 -17.63
C ASP A 193 -7.43 11.26 -17.29
#